data_AF-A0A224YC99-F1
#
_entry.id   AF-A0A224YC99-F1
#
_cell.length_a   1.000
_cell.length_b   1.000
_cell.length_c   1.000
_cell.angle_alpha   90.00
_cell.angle_beta   90.00
_cell.angle_gamma   90.00
#
_symmetry.space_group_name_H-M   'P 1'
#
loop_
_entity.id
_entity.type
_entity.pdbx_description
1 polymer ?
#
loop_
_entity_poly.entity_id
_entity_poly.type
_entity_poly.pdbx_seq_one_letter_code
_entity_poly.pdbx_strand_id
1 'polypeptide(L)'
;MMASTCIRDALFFVLLIKVAHCGQSHTPRDDIEDITRFYSSGAKIVTLNTTMGQTECKTDVVTSAGGQSAQFTRSFRSTPQKTPLNLKGTFKNDRYLLQEVPFDVMDVTNNGHPYSKERLLHTFYNGDCGIFSVSKKWGGRDTNYDLRVKTGKHNYKLCYDRFLSDTARAGLTSRTAC
;
A
#
# COMPACT_ATOMS: atom_id res chain seq x y z
N MET A 1 -66.61 37.82 -18.75
CA MET A 1 -65.28 38.44 -18.60
C MET A 1 -64.24 37.35 -18.40
N MET A 2 -63.02 37.62 -18.82
CA MET A 2 -62.01 36.68 -19.34
C MET A 2 -61.50 35.60 -18.37
N ALA A 3 -61.17 34.45 -18.97
CA ALA A 3 -60.27 33.44 -18.43
C ALA A 3 -58.82 33.97 -18.43
N SER A 4 -58.09 33.78 -17.33
CA SER A 4 -56.64 33.51 -17.29
C SER A 4 -56.12 33.75 -15.89
N THR A 5 -55.65 32.69 -15.24
CA THR A 5 -54.55 32.80 -14.29
C THR A 5 -53.72 31.52 -14.35
N CYS A 6 -52.74 31.60 -15.24
CA CYS A 6 -51.37 31.12 -15.10
C CYS A 6 -51.16 29.80 -14.34
N ILE A 7 -51.03 28.73 -15.14
CA ILE A 7 -50.12 27.62 -14.90
C ILE A 7 -48.73 28.21 -14.58
N ARG A 8 -48.35 28.27 -13.30
CA ARG A 8 -47.04 28.79 -12.90
C ARG A 8 -46.38 28.02 -11.76
N ASP A 9 -46.78 26.77 -11.51
CA ASP A 9 -46.17 25.93 -10.47
C ASP A 9 -45.55 24.62 -10.99
N ALA A 10 -45.26 24.54 -12.29
CA ALA A 10 -44.66 23.34 -12.91
C ALA A 10 -43.19 23.52 -13.35
N LEU A 11 -42.54 24.66 -13.04
CA LEU A 11 -41.17 24.95 -13.50
C LEU A 11 -40.11 24.98 -12.41
N PHE A 12 -40.47 24.77 -11.14
CA PHE A 12 -39.49 24.72 -10.04
C PHE A 12 -39.01 23.31 -9.66
N PHE A 13 -39.63 22.24 -10.18
CA PHE A 13 -39.20 20.86 -9.85
C PHE A 13 -38.22 20.24 -10.86
N VAL A 14 -37.98 20.84 -12.02
CA VAL A 14 -37.07 20.25 -13.03
C VAL A 14 -35.61 20.69 -12.83
N LEU A 15 -35.36 21.75 -12.07
CA LEU A 15 -34.01 22.25 -11.80
C LEU A 15 -33.29 21.56 -10.64
N LEU A 16 -34.00 20.82 -9.79
CA LEU A 16 -33.40 20.09 -8.67
C LEU A 16 -32.87 18.68 -9.03
N ILE A 17 -33.16 18.17 -10.23
CA ILE A 17 -32.73 16.82 -10.66
C ILE A 17 -31.42 16.85 -11.46
N LYS A 18 -30.88 18.03 -11.79
CA LYS A 18 -29.62 18.18 -12.55
C LYS A 18 -28.35 18.25 -11.67
N VAL A 19 -28.45 18.10 -10.35
CA VAL A 19 -27.29 18.11 -9.43
C VAL A 19 -26.91 16.70 -8.96
N ALA A 20 -27.69 15.67 -9.29
CA ALA A 20 -27.46 14.29 -8.82
C ALA A 20 -26.57 13.43 -9.75
N HIS A 21 -25.93 13.99 -10.78
CA HIS A 21 -25.16 13.21 -11.77
C HIS A 21 -23.74 13.70 -12.07
N CYS A 22 -23.21 14.61 -11.25
CA CYS A 22 -21.79 14.97 -11.31
C CYS A 22 -21.18 14.88 -9.91
N GLY A 23 -20.61 13.71 -9.61
CA GLY A 23 -19.88 13.48 -8.38
C GLY A 23 -20.11 12.07 -7.88
N GLN A 24 -19.46 11.09 -8.50
CA GLN A 24 -19.04 9.93 -7.70
C GLN A 24 -18.19 10.52 -6.57
N SER A 25 -18.76 10.64 -5.39
CA SER A 25 -18.01 11.01 -4.20
C SER A 25 -17.00 9.89 -3.96
N HIS A 26 -15.75 10.11 -4.35
CA HIS A 26 -14.65 9.27 -3.90
C HIS A 26 -14.70 9.25 -2.39
N THR A 27 -14.97 8.08 -1.81
CA THR A 27 -14.98 7.95 -0.37
C THR A 27 -13.54 7.71 0.08
N PRO A 28 -13.10 8.21 1.25
CA PRO A 28 -11.76 7.94 1.77
C PRO A 28 -11.44 6.42 1.91
N ARG A 29 -12.46 5.56 1.84
CA ARG A 29 -12.36 4.10 1.85
C ARG A 29 -11.83 3.53 0.53
N ASP A 30 -12.06 4.22 -0.59
CA ASP A 30 -11.60 3.82 -1.92
C ASP A 30 -10.09 4.07 -2.12
N ASP A 31 -9.49 4.93 -1.28
CA ASP A 31 -8.07 5.29 -1.33
C ASP A 31 -7.18 4.47 -0.37
N ILE A 32 -7.74 3.46 0.32
CA ILE A 32 -6.99 2.64 1.28
C ILE A 32 -6.33 1.46 0.56
N GLU A 33 -5.01 1.42 0.63
CA GLU A 33 -4.20 0.35 0.06
C GLU A 33 -4.46 -1.00 0.75
N ASP A 34 -4.46 -2.06 -0.05
CA ASP A 34 -4.68 -3.43 0.41
C ASP A 34 -3.40 -4.27 0.29
N ILE A 35 -2.68 -4.41 1.41
CA ILE A 35 -1.42 -5.15 1.47
C ILE A 35 -1.60 -6.65 1.19
N THR A 36 -2.81 -7.19 1.39
CA THR A 36 -3.08 -8.62 1.17
C THR A 36 -2.97 -9.01 -0.29
N ARG A 37 -3.35 -8.10 -1.20
CA ARG A 37 -3.21 -8.28 -2.66
C ARG A 37 -1.77 -8.22 -3.10
N PHE A 38 -0.95 -7.43 -2.40
CA PHE A 38 0.48 -7.34 -2.69
C PHE A 38 1.21 -8.64 -2.29
N TYR A 39 0.86 -9.21 -1.14
CA TYR A 39 1.42 -10.46 -0.61
C TYR A 39 0.58 -11.70 -0.99
N SER A 40 0.26 -11.86 -2.28
CA SER A 40 -0.47 -13.03 -2.79
C SER A 40 0.40 -14.29 -2.83
N SER A 41 -0.19 -15.48 -2.65
CA SER A 41 0.53 -16.75 -2.72
C SER A 41 1.30 -16.89 -4.05
N GLY A 42 2.55 -17.36 -3.97
CA GLY A 42 3.45 -17.49 -5.11
C GLY A 42 4.09 -16.19 -5.59
N ALA A 43 3.72 -15.03 -5.02
CA ALA A 43 4.33 -13.77 -5.41
C ALA A 43 5.82 -13.75 -5.05
N LYS A 44 6.62 -13.26 -6.00
CA LYS A 44 8.03 -12.94 -5.79
C LYS A 44 8.20 -11.43 -5.84
N ILE A 45 8.60 -10.86 -4.72
CA ILE A 45 8.66 -9.42 -4.47
C ILE A 45 10.11 -9.03 -4.26
N VAL A 46 10.60 -8.04 -5.00
CA VAL A 46 11.97 -7.53 -4.91
C VAL A 46 11.95 -6.11 -4.40
N THR A 47 12.80 -5.79 -3.43
CA THR A 47 13.03 -4.40 -3.01
C THR A 47 14.03 -3.75 -3.96
N LEU A 48 13.60 -2.79 -4.76
CA LEU A 48 14.47 -2.06 -5.69
C LEU A 48 15.20 -0.91 -5.00
N ASN A 49 14.52 -0.17 -4.12
CA ASN A 49 15.11 0.95 -3.41
C ASN A 49 14.73 0.90 -1.94
N THR A 50 15.62 1.41 -1.09
CA THR A 50 15.36 1.52 0.34
C THR A 50 16.04 2.75 0.94
N THR A 51 15.49 3.29 2.00
CA THR A 51 16.18 4.26 2.87
C THR A 51 16.85 3.58 4.06
N MET A 52 16.68 2.27 4.26
CA MET A 52 17.41 1.55 5.30
C MET A 52 18.91 1.53 4.97
N GLY A 53 19.75 1.63 6.00
CA GLY A 53 21.21 1.46 5.90
C GLY A 53 21.63 0.12 5.27
N GLN A 54 22.91 0.02 4.87
CA GLN A 54 23.52 -1.00 3.99
C GLN A 54 22.53 -1.86 3.18
N THR A 55 22.44 -1.48 1.91
CA THR A 55 21.64 -2.01 0.80
C THR A 55 21.56 -3.54 0.77
N GLU A 56 20.57 -4.06 1.47
CA GLU A 56 20.16 -5.46 1.42
C GLU A 56 19.20 -5.63 0.23
N CYS A 57 19.67 -6.22 -0.88
CA CYS A 57 18.83 -6.59 -2.00
C CYS A 57 17.88 -7.71 -1.53
N LYS A 58 16.73 -7.30 -0.96
CA LYS A 58 15.73 -8.18 -0.37
C LYS A 58 14.84 -8.75 -1.47
N THR A 59 14.72 -10.07 -1.49
CA THR A 59 13.72 -10.78 -2.28
C THR A 59 12.84 -11.59 -1.33
N ASP A 60 11.54 -11.31 -1.35
CA ASP A 60 10.52 -12.07 -0.64
C ASP A 60 9.84 -13.04 -1.61
N VAL A 61 9.72 -14.31 -1.23
CA VAL A 61 8.94 -15.31 -1.95
C VAL A 61 7.80 -15.76 -1.04
N VAL A 62 6.56 -15.45 -1.44
CA VAL A 62 5.36 -15.75 -0.65
C VAL A 62 4.98 -17.21 -0.84
N THR A 63 5.10 -18.01 0.22
CA THR A 63 4.82 -19.45 0.18
C THR A 63 3.34 -19.75 0.45
N SER A 64 2.69 -18.97 1.32
CA SER A 64 1.25 -19.06 1.55
C SER A 64 0.68 -17.71 1.93
N ALA A 65 -0.56 -17.45 1.54
CA ALA A 65 -1.28 -16.24 1.90
C ALA A 65 -2.77 -16.56 2.02
N GLY A 66 -3.44 -16.02 3.04
CA GLY A 66 -4.85 -16.24 3.27
C GLY A 66 -5.36 -15.53 4.51
N GLY A 67 -6.61 -15.06 4.46
CA GLY A 67 -7.23 -14.32 5.54
C GLY A 67 -6.38 -13.12 5.96
N GLN A 68 -5.90 -13.15 7.21
CA GLN A 68 -5.14 -12.06 7.83
C GLN A 68 -3.64 -12.37 7.92
N SER A 69 -3.10 -13.28 7.11
CA SER A 69 -1.66 -13.58 7.17
C SER A 69 -1.05 -14.03 5.85
N ALA A 70 0.28 -13.86 5.76
CA ALA A 70 1.11 -14.45 4.73
C ALA A 70 2.40 -15.02 5.33
N GLN A 71 2.86 -16.15 4.80
CA GLN A 71 4.18 -16.71 5.07
C GLN A 71 5.06 -16.48 3.85
N PHE A 72 6.30 -16.07 4.09
CA PHE A 72 7.23 -15.78 3.01
C PHE A 72 8.68 -15.99 3.45
N THR A 73 9.52 -16.38 2.49
CA THR A 73 10.96 -16.47 2.69
C THR A 73 11.62 -15.21 2.18
N ARG A 74 12.36 -14.51 3.04
CA ARG A 74 13.15 -13.32 2.69
C ARG A 74 14.61 -13.70 2.52
N SER A 75 15.15 -13.43 1.33
CA SER A 75 16.56 -13.66 0.97
C SER A 75 17.26 -12.35 0.66
N PHE A 76 18.60 -12.34 0.81
CA PHE A 76 19.42 -11.14 0.71
C PHE A 76 20.51 -11.37 -0.34
N ARG A 77 20.35 -10.82 -1.56
CA ARG A 77 21.32 -11.07 -2.65
C ARG A 77 22.64 -10.34 -2.48
N SER A 78 22.64 -9.18 -1.82
CA SER A 78 23.85 -8.38 -1.60
C SER A 78 24.71 -8.88 -0.43
N THR A 79 24.28 -9.93 0.28
CA THR A 79 25.01 -10.49 1.43
C THR A 79 24.96 -12.01 1.38
N PRO A 80 25.86 -12.68 0.62
CA PRO A 80 25.81 -14.13 0.38
C PRO A 80 25.86 -14.98 1.66
N GLN A 81 26.40 -14.44 2.73
CA GLN A 81 26.54 -15.11 4.04
C GLN A 81 25.27 -15.05 4.89
N LYS A 82 24.23 -14.30 4.48
CA LYS A 82 23.03 -14.11 5.28
C LYS A 82 22.00 -15.19 4.95
N THR A 83 21.74 -16.06 5.93
CA THR A 83 20.73 -17.11 5.82
C THR A 83 19.35 -16.52 5.48
N PRO A 84 18.60 -17.14 4.55
CA PRO A 84 17.21 -16.76 4.30
C PRO A 84 16.38 -16.83 5.59
N LEU A 85 15.45 -15.90 5.75
CA LEU A 85 14.54 -15.86 6.89
C LEU A 85 13.17 -16.40 6.50
N ASN A 86 12.59 -17.25 7.34
CA ASN A 86 11.20 -17.67 7.21
C ASN A 86 10.34 -16.76 8.07
N LEU A 87 9.51 -15.94 7.42
CA LEU A 87 8.78 -14.86 8.05
C LEU A 87 7.27 -15.12 7.97
N LYS A 88 6.56 -14.68 9.01
CA LYS A 88 5.10 -14.61 9.03
C LYS A 88 4.67 -13.17 9.18
N GLY A 89 3.92 -12.67 8.21
CA GLY A 89 3.22 -11.39 8.25
C GLY A 89 1.79 -11.58 8.75
N THR A 90 1.36 -10.73 9.67
CA THR A 90 -0.04 -10.64 10.13
C THR A 90 -0.61 -9.29 9.72
N PHE A 91 -1.66 -9.30 8.92
CA PHE A 91 -2.29 -8.13 8.34
C PHE A 91 -3.20 -7.43 9.35
N LYS A 92 -3.15 -6.10 9.37
CA LYS A 92 -3.87 -5.23 10.31
C LYS A 92 -4.30 -3.92 9.64
N ASN A 93 -5.29 -3.27 10.22
CA ASN A 93 -5.80 -1.96 9.83
C ASN A 93 -5.82 -1.01 11.04
N ASP A 94 -4.68 -0.82 11.69
CA ASP A 94 -4.55 -0.14 12.99
C ASP A 94 -5.22 1.26 13.07
N ARG A 95 -5.41 1.93 11.93
CA ARG A 95 -6.00 3.28 11.86
C ARG A 95 -7.54 3.28 11.87
N TYR A 96 -8.18 2.13 11.65
CA TYR A 96 -9.60 2.03 11.31
C TYR A 96 -10.28 0.94 12.12
N LEU A 97 -10.07 0.94 13.44
CA LEU A 97 -10.53 -0.11 14.36
C LEU A 97 -12.04 -0.42 14.29
N LEU A 98 -12.86 0.54 13.85
CA LEU A 98 -14.32 0.42 13.77
C LEU A 98 -14.85 0.38 12.33
N GLN A 99 -13.98 0.36 11.32
CA GLN A 99 -14.37 0.35 9.92
C GLN A 99 -13.81 -0.88 9.21
N GLU A 100 -14.66 -1.54 8.42
CA GLU A 100 -14.23 -2.62 7.53
C GLU A 100 -13.44 -2.05 6.34
N VAL A 101 -12.19 -1.71 6.55
CA VAL A 101 -11.29 -1.24 5.50
C VAL A 101 -10.25 -2.30 5.16
N PRO A 102 -9.65 -2.25 3.96
CA PRO A 102 -8.54 -3.12 3.63
C PRO A 102 -7.40 -3.03 4.64
N PHE A 103 -6.63 -4.11 4.78
CA PHE A 103 -5.45 -4.12 5.63
C PHE A 103 -4.31 -3.36 4.94
N ASP A 104 -3.77 -2.35 5.59
CA ASP A 104 -2.64 -1.55 5.09
C ASP A 104 -1.33 -1.87 5.84
N VAL A 105 -1.41 -2.53 6.99
CA VAL A 105 -0.28 -2.85 7.88
C VAL A 105 -0.02 -4.34 7.92
N MET A 106 1.25 -4.71 8.06
CA MET A 106 1.72 -6.06 8.32
C MET A 106 2.73 -6.05 9.48
N ASP A 107 2.41 -6.75 10.57
CA ASP A 107 3.38 -7.10 11.60
C ASP A 107 4.12 -8.37 11.18
N VAL A 108 5.43 -8.27 11.01
CA VAL A 108 6.30 -9.36 10.55
C VAL A 108 7.00 -9.98 11.75
N THR A 109 6.97 -11.31 11.81
CA THR A 109 7.66 -12.11 12.83
C THR A 109 8.61 -13.11 12.20
N ASN A 110 9.70 -13.42 12.91
CA ASN A 110 10.65 -14.48 12.59
C ASN A 110 10.64 -15.49 13.75
N ASN A 111 10.21 -16.72 13.50
CA ASN A 111 10.03 -17.74 14.54
C ASN A 111 9.22 -17.23 15.76
N GLY A 112 8.15 -16.46 15.51
CA GLY A 112 7.30 -15.88 16.56
C GLY A 112 7.84 -14.61 17.22
N HIS A 113 9.11 -14.26 17.01
CA HIS A 113 9.70 -13.03 17.53
C HIS A 113 9.40 -11.85 16.61
N PRO A 114 9.09 -10.65 17.14
CA PRO A 114 8.91 -9.45 16.34
C PRO A 114 10.13 -9.16 15.48
N TYR A 115 9.92 -8.90 14.19
CA TYR A 115 10.98 -8.62 13.24
C TYR A 115 10.88 -7.21 12.64
N SER A 116 9.70 -6.87 12.13
CA SER A 116 9.42 -5.52 11.62
C SER A 116 7.93 -5.22 11.59
N LYS A 117 7.59 -3.94 11.56
CA LYS A 117 6.26 -3.46 11.21
C LYS A 117 6.34 -2.78 9.85
N GLU A 118 5.51 -3.21 8.92
CA GLU A 118 5.52 -2.74 7.53
C GLU A 118 4.13 -2.20 7.19
N ARG A 119 4.03 -1.05 6.51
CA ARG A 119 2.76 -0.51 6.03
C ARG A 119 2.89 -0.18 4.56
N LEU A 120 1.90 -0.59 3.77
CA LEU A 120 1.76 -0.20 2.39
C LEU A 120 1.16 1.21 2.32
N LEU A 121 1.92 2.15 1.74
CA LEU A 121 1.53 3.55 1.63
C LEU A 121 0.83 3.83 0.30
N HIS A 122 1.38 3.28 -0.78
CA HIS A 122 0.90 3.50 -2.14
C HIS A 122 1.11 2.24 -2.97
N THR A 123 0.15 1.94 -3.86
CA THR A 123 0.30 0.96 -4.93
C THR A 123 0.15 1.59 -6.31
N PHE A 124 0.81 0.97 -7.27
CA PHE A 124 0.75 1.33 -8.67
C PHE A 124 0.65 0.05 -9.50
N TYR A 125 0.20 0.20 -10.75
CA TYR A 125 0.18 -0.88 -11.74
C TYR A 125 -0.55 -2.12 -11.22
N ASN A 126 -1.77 -1.94 -10.70
CA ASN A 126 -2.61 -3.01 -10.14
C ASN A 126 -1.94 -3.81 -9.00
N GLY A 127 -1.11 -3.14 -8.19
CA GLY A 127 -0.45 -3.76 -7.04
C GLY A 127 0.84 -4.50 -7.40
N ASP A 128 1.41 -4.26 -8.58
CA ASP A 128 2.72 -4.81 -8.97
C ASP A 128 3.89 -3.97 -8.44
N CYS A 129 3.64 -2.71 -8.07
CA CYS A 129 4.62 -1.86 -7.40
C CYS A 129 4.02 -1.21 -6.17
N GLY A 130 4.76 -1.23 -5.06
CA GLY A 130 4.30 -0.75 -3.77
C GLY A 130 5.38 0.01 -3.03
N ILE A 131 4.98 1.09 -2.37
CA ILE A 131 5.83 1.88 -1.47
C ILE A 131 5.47 1.52 -0.04
N PHE A 132 6.45 1.08 0.73
CA PHE A 132 6.26 0.62 2.09
C PHE A 132 6.96 1.53 3.07
N SER A 133 6.31 1.88 4.18
CA SER A 133 7.00 2.32 5.38
C SER A 133 7.41 1.09 6.20
N VAL A 134 8.65 1.02 6.67
CA VAL A 134 9.23 -0.14 7.37
C VAL A 134 9.90 0.32 8.66
N SER A 135 9.52 -0.29 9.78
CA SER A 135 10.14 -0.06 11.08
C SER A 135 10.65 -1.36 11.69
N LYS A 136 11.93 -1.41 12.06
CA LYS A 136 12.55 -2.56 12.75
C LYS A 136 12.45 -2.45 14.27
N LYS A 137 12.22 -1.24 14.81
CA LYS A 137 12.05 -1.02 16.25
C LYS A 137 10.58 -1.16 16.62
N TRP A 138 10.31 -1.95 17.65
CA TRP A 138 9.00 -1.96 18.31
C TRP A 138 8.70 -0.54 18.84
N GLY A 139 7.59 0.05 18.42
CA GLY A 139 7.22 1.44 18.73
C GLY A 139 7.42 2.48 17.62
N GLY A 140 7.89 2.09 16.42
CA GLY A 140 7.73 2.89 15.19
C GLY A 140 8.61 4.15 15.02
N ARG A 141 9.58 4.38 15.93
CA ARG A 141 10.40 5.61 15.92
C ARG A 141 11.41 5.71 14.77
N ASP A 142 11.79 4.57 14.17
CA ASP A 142 12.65 4.55 12.98
C ASP A 142 11.81 4.11 11.79
N THR A 143 11.31 5.07 11.00
CA THR A 143 10.55 4.79 9.78
C THR A 143 11.47 4.89 8.57
N ASN A 144 11.67 3.78 7.89
CA ASN A 144 12.33 3.71 6.60
C ASN A 144 11.31 3.48 5.49
N TYR A 145 11.73 3.65 4.25
CA TYR A 145 10.91 3.42 3.08
C TYR A 145 11.54 2.35 2.21
N ASP A 146 10.71 1.45 1.67
CA ASP A 146 11.09 0.50 0.63
C ASP A 146 10.22 0.72 -0.61
N LEU A 147 10.84 0.73 -1.79
CA LEU A 147 10.18 0.52 -3.06
C LEU A 147 10.25 -0.96 -3.41
N ARG A 148 9.10 -1.62 -3.53
CA ARG A 148 9.03 -3.06 -3.80
C ARG A 148 8.22 -3.34 -5.07
N VAL A 149 8.66 -4.33 -5.83
CA VAL A 149 8.01 -4.73 -7.09
C VAL A 149 7.81 -6.23 -7.17
N LYS A 150 6.72 -6.69 -7.80
CA LYS A 150 6.55 -8.09 -8.17
C LYS A 150 7.39 -8.38 -9.43
N THR A 151 8.16 -9.48 -9.43
CA THR A 151 9.00 -9.82 -10.59
C THR A 151 8.18 -10.11 -11.83
N GLY A 152 8.68 -9.70 -13.01
CA GLY A 152 8.04 -9.96 -14.31
C GLY A 152 7.46 -8.72 -14.98
N LYS A 153 7.59 -7.53 -14.38
CA LYS A 153 7.21 -6.24 -14.99
C LYS A 153 8.43 -5.31 -15.07
N HIS A 154 8.43 -4.39 -16.03
CA HIS A 154 9.63 -3.63 -16.42
C HIS A 154 9.46 -2.11 -16.48
N ASN A 155 8.31 -1.56 -16.06
CA ASN A 155 8.12 -0.11 -16.00
C ASN A 155 7.42 0.31 -14.71
N TYR A 156 8.18 0.97 -13.83
CA TYR A 156 7.70 1.41 -12.53
C TYR A 156 7.88 2.91 -12.31
N LYS A 157 7.98 3.70 -13.39
CA LYS A 157 8.37 5.12 -13.30
C LYS A 157 7.51 5.92 -12.32
N LEU A 158 6.17 5.81 -12.39
CA LEU A 158 5.27 6.56 -11.51
C LEU A 158 5.45 6.18 -10.03
N CYS A 159 5.64 4.88 -9.78
CA CYS A 159 5.89 4.35 -8.44
C CYS A 159 7.25 4.81 -7.89
N TYR A 160 8.28 4.83 -8.75
CA TYR A 160 9.61 5.32 -8.40
C TYR A 160 9.61 6.84 -8.12
N ASP A 161 8.96 7.63 -8.98
CA ASP A 161 8.83 9.08 -8.78
C ASP A 161 8.09 9.39 -7.47
N ARG A 162 7.03 8.62 -7.16
CA ARG A 162 6.32 8.76 -5.88
C ARG A 162 7.21 8.40 -4.69
N PHE A 163 8.00 7.32 -4.78
CA PHE A 163 8.95 6.94 -3.75
C PHE A 163 10.00 8.03 -3.48
N LEU A 164 10.53 8.67 -4.52
CA LEU A 164 11.45 9.80 -4.36
C LEU A 164 10.78 10.99 -3.68
N SER A 165 9.54 11.33 -4.07
CA SER A 165 8.75 12.38 -3.41
C SER A 165 8.54 12.09 -1.91
N ASP A 166 8.12 10.87 -1.56
CA ASP A 166 7.81 10.50 -0.19
C ASP A 166 9.06 10.50 0.71
N THR A 167 10.18 9.99 0.18
CA THR A 167 11.47 9.97 0.91
C THR A 167 12.07 11.35 1.07
N ALA A 168 12.00 12.22 0.04
CA ALA A 168 12.43 13.61 0.13
C ALA A 168 11.63 14.39 1.19
N ARG A 169 10.30 14.21 1.22
CA ARG A 169 9.42 14.84 2.22
C ARG A 169 9.75 14.39 3.65
N ALA A 170 10.21 13.15 3.82
CA ALA A 170 10.66 12.61 5.10
C ALA A 170 12.08 13.05 5.48
N GLY A 171 12.78 13.82 4.64
CA GLY A 171 14.18 14.22 4.86
C GLY A 171 15.16 13.04 4.75
N LEU A 172 14.79 11.98 4.05
CA LEU A 172 15.58 10.76 3.91
C LEU A 172 16.20 10.68 2.51
N THR A 173 17.43 10.19 2.44
CA THR A 173 18.08 9.84 1.17
C THR A 173 17.85 8.38 0.87
N SER A 174 17.26 8.09 -0.29
CA SER A 174 17.08 6.71 -0.76
C SER A 174 18.32 6.19 -1.50
N ARG A 175 18.45 4.87 -1.55
CA ARG A 175 19.53 4.18 -2.26
C ARG A 175 18.98 3.01 -3.06
N THR A 176 19.63 2.67 -4.16
CA THR A 176 19.34 1.45 -4.92
C THR A 176 19.72 0.24 -4.07
N ALA A 177 18.75 -0.64 -3.83
CA ALA A 177 18.94 -1.92 -3.14
C ALA A 177 19.26 -3.03 -4.14
N CYS A 178 18.58 -3.03 -5.28
CA CYS A 178 18.82 -3.80 -6.49
C CYS A 178 18.49 -2.87 -7.68
#